data_AF-A0A6G3MM17-F1
#
_entry.id   AF-A0A6G3MM17-F1
#
_cell.length_a   1.000
_cell.length_b   1.000
_cell.length_c   1.000
_cell.angle_alpha   90.00
_cell.angle_beta   90.00
_cell.angle_gamma   90.00
#
_symmetry.space_group_name_H-M   'P 1'
#
loop_
_entity.id
_entity.type
_entity.pdbx_description
1 polymer ?
#
loop_
_entity_poly.entity_id
_entity_poly.type
_entity_poly.pdbx_seq_one_letter_code
_entity_poly.pdbx_strand_id
1 'polypeptide(L)'
;MSIFQNDVTHFVKKLQQAGKDRRKVIEDSLIGIRREIVSTSVTDTCRAVLKLLNIYIYGQDISWATFSMISLSAHPKLQFKRVGYLGLNLTIHLAKELIPLVINSIMKDLNSMNSHFTIVSMNSLAFFIDEAVAPNVASEISTHITSTNPQI
;
A
#
# COMPACT_ATOMS: atom_id res chain seq x y z
N MET A 1 -9.77 13.25 -10.71
CA MET A 1 -9.04 11.98 -10.93
C MET A 1 -7.73 12.15 -11.74
N SER A 2 -7.34 13.34 -12.22
CA SER A 2 -6.25 13.48 -13.22
C SER A 2 -4.82 13.83 -12.72
N ILE A 3 -4.61 14.17 -11.44
CA ILE A 3 -3.28 14.64 -11.00
C ILE A 3 -2.26 13.49 -10.86
N PHE A 4 -2.69 12.29 -10.44
CA PHE A 4 -1.80 11.14 -10.24
C PHE A 4 -1.34 10.49 -11.55
N GLN A 5 -2.16 10.60 -12.60
CA GLN A 5 -2.06 9.73 -13.77
C GLN A 5 -0.94 10.15 -14.72
N ASN A 6 -0.66 11.45 -14.84
CA ASN A 6 0.32 11.92 -15.84
C ASN A 6 1.78 11.67 -15.42
N ASP A 7 2.13 11.90 -14.14
CA ASP A 7 3.51 11.75 -13.65
C ASP A 7 3.92 10.27 -13.52
N VAL A 8 3.10 9.45 -12.86
CA VAL A 8 3.42 8.01 -12.67
C VAL A 8 3.41 7.26 -14.00
N THR A 9 2.49 7.57 -14.92
CA THR A 9 2.47 6.92 -16.24
C THR A 9 3.69 7.30 -17.05
N HIS A 10 4.14 8.56 -16.99
CA HIS A 10 5.38 8.98 -17.63
C HIS A 10 6.60 8.24 -17.05
N PHE A 11 6.64 8.07 -15.73
CA PHE A 11 7.67 7.28 -15.06
C PHE A 11 7.72 5.82 -15.53
N VAL A 12 6.56 5.15 -15.61
CA VAL A 12 6.48 3.76 -16.09
C VAL A 12 6.96 3.65 -17.54
N LYS A 13 6.53 4.57 -18.41
CA LYS A 13 7.00 4.63 -19.80
C LYS A 13 8.52 4.81 -19.89
N LYS A 14 9.09 5.70 -19.06
CA LYS A 14 10.54 5.90 -18.96
C LYS A 14 11.26 4.62 -18.56
N LEU A 15 10.75 3.86 -17.58
CA LEU A 15 11.34 2.58 -17.16
C LEU A 15 11.28 1.50 -18.26
N GLN A 16 10.17 1.44 -18.99
CA GLN A 16 9.99 0.49 -20.09
C GLN A 16 10.96 0.79 -21.25
N GLN A 17 11.13 2.06 -21.60
CA GLN A 17 12.00 2.53 -22.69
C GLN A 17 13.50 2.47 -22.34
N ALA A 18 13.86 2.43 -21.06
CA ALA A 18 15.25 2.51 -20.62
C ALA A 18 16.14 1.32 -21.07
N GLY A 19 15.57 0.19 -21.49
CA GLY A 19 16.32 -0.93 -22.06
C GLY A 19 17.52 -1.36 -21.20
N LYS A 20 18.75 -1.15 -21.72
CA LYS A 20 20.01 -1.48 -21.04
C LYS A 20 20.38 -0.51 -19.91
N ASP A 21 19.93 0.75 -19.97
CA ASP A 21 20.21 1.78 -18.97
C ASP A 21 19.21 1.75 -17.79
N ARG A 22 18.34 0.74 -17.74
CA ARG A 22 17.26 0.66 -16.74
C ARG A 22 17.76 0.73 -15.30
N ARG A 23 18.89 0.09 -14.97
CA ARG A 23 19.47 0.17 -13.61
C ARG A 23 19.80 1.61 -13.22
N LYS A 24 20.49 2.34 -14.11
CA LYS A 24 20.84 3.73 -13.88
C LYS A 24 19.60 4.61 -13.72
N VAL A 25 18.59 4.41 -14.56
CA VAL A 25 17.31 5.13 -14.44
C VAL A 25 16.62 4.84 -13.11
N ILE A 26 16.65 3.59 -12.64
CA ILE A 26 16.10 3.22 -11.33
C ILE A 26 16.85 3.92 -10.20
N GLU A 27 18.19 3.88 -10.20
CA GLU A 27 19.03 4.53 -9.18
C GLU A 27 18.78 6.05 -9.11
N ASP A 28 18.79 6.72 -10.25
CA ASP A 28 18.49 8.16 -10.34
C ASP A 28 17.08 8.49 -9.83
N SER A 29 16.12 7.63 -10.15
CA SER A 29 14.72 7.84 -9.75
C SER A 29 14.50 7.58 -8.27
N LEU A 30 15.22 6.62 -7.67
CA LEU A 30 15.18 6.36 -6.23
C LEU A 30 15.61 7.57 -5.41
N ILE A 31 16.60 8.34 -5.87
CA ILE A 31 17.02 9.59 -5.20
C ILE A 31 15.87 10.59 -5.14
N GLY A 32 15.16 10.79 -6.26
CA GLY A 32 14.00 11.69 -6.32
C GLY A 32 12.86 11.21 -5.42
N ILE A 33 12.54 9.93 -5.47
CA ILE A 33 11.49 9.30 -4.67
C ILE A 33 11.76 9.44 -3.17
N ARG A 34 13.01 9.27 -2.72
CA ARG A 34 13.40 9.46 -1.31
C ARG A 34 13.14 10.88 -0.82
N ARG A 35 13.18 11.88 -1.69
CA ARG A 35 12.81 13.26 -1.34
C ARG A 35 11.29 13.43 -1.29
N GLU A 36 10.58 12.90 -2.29
CA GLU A 36 9.12 12.99 -2.37
C GLU A 36 8.42 12.29 -1.19
N ILE A 37 8.97 11.18 -0.70
CA ILE A 37 8.33 10.41 0.39
C ILE A 37 8.32 11.15 1.74
N VAL A 38 9.29 12.03 1.97
CA VAL A 38 9.43 12.86 3.19
C VAL A 38 8.69 14.19 3.04
N SER A 39 8.06 14.44 1.89
CA SER A 39 7.23 15.64 1.68
C SER A 39 6.10 15.72 2.72
N THR A 40 5.69 16.94 3.06
CA THR A 40 4.53 17.21 3.93
C THR A 40 3.21 16.89 3.25
N SER A 41 3.21 16.79 1.92
CA SER A 41 2.01 16.51 1.14
C SER A 41 1.77 15.01 0.98
N VAL A 42 0.64 14.52 1.49
CA VAL A 42 0.20 13.12 1.34
C VAL A 42 0.09 12.72 -0.14
N THR A 43 -0.25 13.66 -1.04
CA THR A 43 -0.33 13.35 -2.48
C THR A 43 1.04 13.08 -3.08
N ASP A 44 2.09 13.70 -2.56
CA ASP A 44 3.47 13.46 -2.99
C ASP A 44 3.96 12.12 -2.45
N THR A 45 3.73 11.85 -1.16
CA THR A 45 4.05 10.55 -0.55
C THR A 45 3.35 9.40 -1.29
N CYS A 46 2.07 9.56 -1.62
CA CYS A 46 1.32 8.57 -2.40
C CYS A 46 1.92 8.35 -3.79
N ARG A 47 2.32 9.41 -4.49
CA ARG A 47 2.99 9.31 -5.80
C ARG A 47 4.35 8.63 -5.69
N ALA A 48 5.14 8.99 -4.69
CA ALA A 48 6.43 8.38 -4.40
C ALA A 48 6.27 6.87 -4.17
N VAL A 49 5.31 6.46 -3.34
CA VAL A 49 5.00 5.04 -3.10
C VAL A 49 4.58 4.34 -4.39
N LEU A 50 3.69 4.92 -5.20
CA LEU A 50 3.32 4.35 -6.50
C LEU A 50 4.53 4.15 -7.43
N LYS A 51 5.45 5.12 -7.49
CA LYS A 51 6.71 4.97 -8.24
C LYS A 51 7.58 3.84 -7.66
N LEU A 52 7.65 3.71 -6.34
CA LEU A 52 8.37 2.59 -5.67
C LEU A 52 7.78 1.24 -6.01
N LEU A 53 6.46 1.09 -5.99
CA LEU A 53 5.82 -0.19 -6.33
C LEU A 53 6.17 -0.64 -7.76
N ASN A 54 6.30 0.31 -8.70
CA ASN A 54 6.76 0.01 -10.05
C ASN A 54 8.23 -0.42 -10.09
N ILE A 55 9.09 0.20 -9.27
CA ILE A 55 10.50 -0.16 -9.16
C ILE A 55 10.68 -1.54 -8.49
N TYR A 56 9.84 -1.87 -7.51
CA TYR A 56 9.83 -3.16 -6.81
C TYR A 56 9.67 -4.35 -7.76
N ILE A 57 8.86 -4.20 -8.83
CA ILE A 57 8.69 -5.23 -9.87
C ILE A 57 10.03 -5.60 -10.54
N TYR A 58 11.02 -4.70 -10.52
CA TYR A 58 12.37 -4.93 -11.05
C TYR A 58 13.36 -5.44 -9.99
N GLY A 59 12.87 -5.90 -8.83
CA GLY A 59 13.67 -6.55 -7.79
C GLY A 59 14.40 -5.61 -6.83
N GLN A 60 13.96 -4.36 -6.72
CA GLN A 60 14.53 -3.43 -5.74
C GLN A 60 13.85 -3.56 -4.38
N ASP A 61 14.64 -3.41 -3.32
CA ASP A 61 14.12 -3.34 -1.97
C ASP A 61 13.44 -1.98 -1.69
N ILE A 62 12.18 -2.06 -1.25
CA ILE A 62 11.33 -0.92 -0.89
C ILE A 62 10.89 -0.97 0.58
N SER A 63 11.40 -1.92 1.38
CA SER A 63 11.06 -2.11 2.80
C SER A 63 11.27 -0.85 3.64
N TRP A 64 12.27 -0.04 3.29
CA TRP A 64 12.56 1.24 3.94
C TRP A 64 11.39 2.26 3.88
N ALA A 65 10.45 2.09 2.95
CA ALA A 65 9.27 2.95 2.80
C ALA A 65 8.03 2.46 3.56
N THR A 66 8.15 1.37 4.33
CA THR A 66 7.00 0.70 4.98
C THR A 66 6.21 1.66 5.89
N PHE A 67 6.87 2.51 6.69
CA PHE A 67 6.17 3.49 7.54
C PHE A 67 5.30 4.48 6.74
N SER A 68 5.78 4.93 5.57
CA SER A 68 4.99 5.79 4.69
C SER A 68 3.77 5.05 4.13
N MET A 69 3.90 3.74 3.85
CA MET A 69 2.77 2.90 3.43
C MET A 69 1.75 2.69 4.55
N ILE A 70 2.18 2.51 5.81
CA ILE A 70 1.31 2.48 7.00
C ILE A 70 0.58 3.82 7.17
N SER A 71 1.28 4.93 7.02
CA SER A 71 0.66 6.26 7.09
C SER A 71 -0.42 6.46 6.02
N LEU A 72 -0.16 6.00 4.79
CA LEU A 72 -1.15 6.02 3.71
C LEU A 72 -2.33 5.08 3.97
N SER A 73 -2.11 3.89 4.54
CA SER A 73 -3.17 2.93 4.87
C SER A 73 -4.08 3.48 5.97
N ALA A 74 -3.56 4.26 6.91
CA ALA A 74 -4.35 4.91 7.96
C ALA A 74 -5.14 6.15 7.47
N HIS A 75 -4.92 6.64 6.24
CA HIS A 75 -5.54 7.88 5.77
C HIS A 75 -7.06 7.74 5.52
N PRO A 76 -7.89 8.75 5.85
CA PRO A 76 -9.36 8.73 5.66
C PRO A 76 -9.85 8.74 4.20
N LYS A 77 -8.96 8.75 3.20
CA LYS A 77 -9.35 8.79 1.78
C LYS A 77 -9.01 7.45 1.14
N LEU A 78 -10.02 6.82 0.52
CA LEU A 78 -9.90 5.50 -0.09
C LEU A 78 -8.71 5.37 -1.05
N GLN A 79 -8.46 6.41 -1.86
CA GLN A 79 -7.37 6.42 -2.83
C GLN A 79 -5.98 6.21 -2.19
N PHE A 80 -5.74 6.81 -1.03
CA PHE A 80 -4.46 6.68 -0.33
C PHE A 80 -4.38 5.36 0.42
N LYS A 81 -5.49 4.98 1.05
CA LYS A 81 -5.64 3.71 1.77
C LYS A 81 -5.34 2.51 0.86
N ARG A 82 -5.88 2.50 -0.36
CA ARG A 82 -5.61 1.47 -1.38
C ARG A 82 -4.13 1.35 -1.73
N VAL A 83 -3.43 2.47 -1.92
CA VAL A 83 -2.00 2.48 -2.24
C VAL A 83 -1.17 2.02 -1.04
N GLY A 84 -1.51 2.48 0.17
CA GLY A 84 -0.86 2.06 1.40
C GLY A 84 -0.98 0.56 1.62
N TYR A 85 -2.20 0.02 1.58
CA TYR A 85 -2.41 -1.42 1.72
C TYR A 85 -1.74 -2.25 0.64
N LEU A 86 -1.79 -1.82 -0.62
CA LEU A 86 -1.08 -2.52 -1.70
C LEU A 86 0.44 -2.58 -1.43
N GLY A 87 1.04 -1.47 -0.98
CA GLY A 87 2.46 -1.46 -0.61
C GLY A 87 2.77 -2.38 0.56
N LEU A 88 1.95 -2.35 1.61
CA LEU A 88 2.12 -3.23 2.77
C LEU A 88 2.01 -4.72 2.40
N ASN A 89 1.04 -5.10 1.56
CA ASN A 89 0.90 -6.49 1.11
C ASN A 89 2.18 -7.01 0.44
N LEU A 90 2.96 -6.12 -0.20
CA LEU A 90 4.21 -6.47 -0.88
C LEU A 90 5.43 -6.44 0.05
N THR A 91 5.44 -5.63 1.11
CA THR A 91 6.66 -5.41 1.93
C THR A 91 6.59 -5.96 3.34
N ILE A 92 5.41 -6.28 3.88
CA ILE A 92 5.25 -6.53 5.31
C ILE A 92 6.02 -7.75 5.82
N HIS A 93 6.29 -8.73 4.95
CA HIS A 93 7.09 -9.89 5.29
C HIS A 93 8.52 -9.51 5.73
N LEU A 94 9.01 -8.34 5.29
CA LEU A 94 10.30 -7.75 5.66
C LEU A 94 10.23 -6.89 6.93
N ALA A 95 9.02 -6.58 7.42
CA ALA A 95 8.76 -5.69 8.54
C ALA A 95 7.71 -6.27 9.51
N LYS A 96 7.88 -7.55 9.90
CA LYS A 96 6.92 -8.29 10.73
C LYS A 96 6.61 -7.62 12.07
N GLU A 97 7.57 -6.91 12.66
CA GLU A 97 7.40 -6.14 13.89
C GLU A 97 6.32 -5.04 13.79
N LEU A 98 5.99 -4.60 12.57
CA LEU A 98 4.98 -3.57 12.32
C LEU A 98 3.59 -4.15 12.04
N ILE A 99 3.44 -5.48 11.93
CA ILE A 99 2.15 -6.15 11.69
C ILE A 99 1.06 -5.68 12.68
N PRO A 100 1.31 -5.58 14.00
CA PRO A 100 0.28 -5.12 14.94
C PRO A 100 -0.32 -3.74 14.61
N LEU A 101 0.50 -2.80 14.10
CA LEU A 101 0.03 -1.47 13.70
C LEU A 101 -0.88 -1.52 12.46
N VAL A 102 -0.53 -2.40 11.52
CA VAL A 102 -1.32 -2.63 10.31
C VAL A 102 -2.64 -3.31 10.65
N ILE A 103 -2.62 -4.33 11.51
CA ILE A 103 -3.83 -5.01 11.99
C ILE A 103 -4.77 -4.02 12.68
N ASN A 104 -4.26 -3.14 13.54
CA ASN A 104 -5.10 -2.10 14.16
C ASN A 104 -5.79 -1.19 13.12
N SER A 105 -5.09 -0.83 12.04
CA SER A 105 -5.66 -0.05 10.95
C SER A 105 -6.71 -0.84 10.15
N ILE A 106 -6.46 -2.13 9.90
CA ILE A 106 -7.40 -3.05 9.23
C ILE A 106 -8.67 -3.19 10.05
N MET A 107 -8.57 -3.41 11.37
CA MET A 107 -9.73 -3.57 12.25
C MET A 107 -10.60 -2.32 12.27
N LYS A 108 -9.99 -1.13 12.25
CA LYS A 108 -10.72 0.14 12.14
C LYS A 108 -11.47 0.26 10.80
N ASP A 109 -10.88 -0.24 9.72
CA ASP A 109 -11.49 -0.18 8.39
C ASP A 109 -12.56 -1.25 8.16
N LEU A 110 -12.40 -2.44 8.74
CA LEU A 110 -13.41 -3.52 8.73
C LEU A 110 -14.72 -3.02 9.35
N ASN A 111 -14.61 -2.41 10.53
CA ASN A 111 -15.74 -1.86 11.28
C ASN A 111 -16.25 -0.50 10.73
N SER A 112 -15.79 -0.07 9.55
CA SER A 112 -16.25 1.17 8.94
C SER A 112 -17.65 1.02 8.35
N MET A 113 -18.44 2.10 8.42
CA MET A 113 -19.71 2.21 7.68
C MET A 113 -19.51 2.24 6.15
N ASN A 114 -18.28 2.51 5.69
CA ASN A 114 -17.96 2.53 4.27
C ASN A 114 -17.55 1.13 3.80
N SER A 115 -18.41 0.48 3.02
CA SER A 115 -18.16 -0.85 2.45
C SER A 115 -16.86 -0.92 1.64
N HIS A 116 -16.43 0.16 0.99
CA HIS A 116 -15.15 0.16 0.27
C HIS A 116 -13.93 0.08 1.18
N PHE A 117 -14.03 0.57 2.42
CA PHE A 117 -12.98 0.41 3.43
C PHE A 117 -12.94 -1.05 3.92
N THR A 118 -14.09 -1.64 4.20
CA THR A 118 -14.20 -3.05 4.56
C THR A 118 -13.63 -3.96 3.48
N ILE A 119 -13.98 -3.73 2.20
CA ILE A 119 -13.48 -4.56 1.09
C ILE A 119 -11.96 -4.47 0.94
N VAL A 120 -11.39 -3.26 0.98
CA VAL A 120 -9.94 -3.11 0.82
C VAL A 120 -9.19 -3.69 2.01
N SER A 121 -9.71 -3.55 3.23
CA SER A 121 -9.07 -4.08 4.42
C SER A 121 -9.19 -5.60 4.49
N MET A 122 -10.32 -6.20 4.11
CA MET A 122 -10.47 -7.66 3.99
C MET A 122 -9.49 -8.28 2.99
N ASN A 123 -9.39 -7.70 1.79
CA ASN A 123 -8.44 -8.18 0.78
C ASN A 123 -7.00 -8.11 1.30
N SER A 124 -6.68 -7.05 2.03
CA SER A 124 -5.34 -6.86 2.59
C SER A 124 -5.08 -7.82 3.75
N LEU A 125 -6.08 -8.04 4.61
CA LEU A 125 -6.01 -8.95 5.76
C LEU A 125 -5.56 -10.37 5.36
N ALA A 126 -5.98 -10.86 4.20
CA ALA A 126 -5.55 -12.16 3.67
C ALA A 126 -4.02 -12.31 3.56
N PHE A 127 -3.27 -11.21 3.40
CA PHE A 127 -1.81 -11.21 3.34
C PHE A 127 -1.13 -11.14 4.72
N PHE A 128 -1.86 -10.77 5.77
CA PHE A 128 -1.33 -10.59 7.13
C PHE A 128 -1.77 -11.67 8.11
N ILE A 129 -2.75 -12.51 7.75
CA ILE A 129 -3.22 -13.58 8.64
C ILE A 129 -2.11 -14.61 8.82
N ASP A 130 -1.75 -14.84 10.08
CA ASP A 130 -0.93 -15.96 10.56
C ASP A 130 -1.57 -16.56 11.82
N GLU A 131 -0.95 -17.58 12.41
CA GLU A 131 -1.45 -18.25 13.62
C GLU A 131 -1.61 -17.30 14.82
N ALA A 132 -0.82 -16.22 14.89
CA ALA A 132 -0.86 -15.25 15.97
C ALA A 132 -1.95 -14.18 15.75
N VAL A 133 -2.20 -13.80 14.50
CA VAL A 133 -3.18 -12.78 14.12
C VAL A 133 -4.59 -13.35 14.00
N ALA A 134 -4.74 -14.60 13.53
CA ALA A 134 -6.03 -15.21 13.23
C ALA A 134 -7.06 -15.12 14.39
N PRO A 135 -6.70 -15.41 15.66
CA PRO A 135 -7.66 -15.31 16.76
C PRO A 135 -8.18 -13.89 16.99
N ASN A 136 -7.38 -12.87 16.68
CA ASN A 136 -7.72 -11.46 16.93
C ASN A 136 -8.67 -10.87 15.88
N VAL A 137 -8.84 -11.53 14.73
CA VAL A 137 -9.64 -11.04 13.61
C VAL A 137 -10.82 -11.96 13.25
N ALA A 138 -10.88 -13.16 13.82
CA ALA A 138 -11.83 -14.20 13.45
C ALA A 138 -13.30 -13.80 13.70
N SER A 139 -13.57 -13.06 14.79
CA SER A 139 -14.92 -12.62 15.15
C SER A 139 -15.48 -11.61 14.13
N GLU A 140 -14.64 -10.67 13.72
CA GLU A 140 -14.95 -9.64 12.74
C GLU A 140 -15.15 -10.25 11.35
N ILE A 141 -14.28 -11.16 10.93
CA ILE A 141 -14.44 -11.88 9.65
C ILE A 141 -15.77 -12.64 9.63
N SER A 142 -16.11 -13.36 10.70
CA SER A 142 -17.35 -14.14 10.78
C SER A 142 -18.59 -13.25 10.64
N THR A 143 -18.56 -12.07 11.27
CA THR A 143 -19.63 -11.07 11.15
C THR A 143 -19.80 -10.60 9.70
N HIS A 144 -18.70 -10.31 9.01
CA HIS A 144 -18.75 -9.85 7.62
C HIS A 144 -19.15 -10.92 6.61
N ILE A 145 -18.78 -12.20 6.81
CA ILE A 145 -19.20 -13.32 5.95
C ILE A 145 -20.72 -13.52 5.98
N THR A 146 -21.38 -13.19 7.10
CA THR A 146 -22.85 -13.27 7.22
C THR A 146 -23.59 -12.04 6.67
N SER A 147 -22.85 -11.07 6.12
CA SER A 147 -23.41 -9.84 5.55
C SER A 147 -24.30 -10.13 4.35
N THR A 148 -25.38 -9.35 4.21
CA THR A 148 -26.27 -9.37 3.04
C THR A 148 -25.75 -8.52 1.87
N ASN A 149 -24.60 -7.85 2.04
CA ASN A 149 -23.99 -7.04 0.97
C ASN A 149 -23.19 -7.95 0.03
N PRO A 150 -23.58 -8.10 -1.25
CA PRO A 150 -22.92 -9.03 -2.19
C PRO A 150 -21.48 -8.64 -2.56
N GLN A 151 -21.01 -7.47 -2.15
CA GLN A 151 -19.64 -6.99 -2.41
C GLN A 151 -18.66 -7.29 -1.27
N ILE A 152 -19.16 -7.73 -0.09
CA ILE A 152 -18.39 -8.12 1.10
C ILE A 152 -18.43 -9.64 1.19
#